data_AF-A0A2D5U4M7-F1
#
_entry.id   AF-A0A2D5U4M7-F1
#
_cell.length_a   1.000
_cell.length_b   1.000
_cell.length_c   1.000
_cell.angle_alpha   90.00
_cell.angle_beta   90.00
_cell.angle_gamma   90.00
#
_symmetry.space_group_name_H-M   'P 1'
#
loop_
_entity.id
_entity.type
_entity.pdbx_description
1 polymer ?
#
loop_
_entity_poly.entity_id
_entity_poly.type
_entity_poly.pdbx_seq_one_letter_code
_entity_poly.pdbx_strand_id
1 'polypeptide(L)'
;MKYFRPLYPFLLGLVLILSTATFSTTAMINSLLQAILFLLVVCIPIWRTGRMSYVDIGWPWGLVLLGLVSLIYSDGYWLRSLIISAVVILVGLRMGLGAVNMWRLGLLQKEFPRYQYQRILWQQEGKNNTALALQVDAISQGLANASFLAFPVFIIASNRNSEFALLELVGLIVWVLAFAMESIADMQKARFLRAMKAEGKQRQVCNVGLWQYCRHPNYFAEWMVWNALVIAAIPSWLALRGAESDLVWLLLGLGLLLASKFMYSTLVFITGAVPSEYYSAQKRPGYKEYQQQTNRFFPGPKKHQ
;
A
#
# COMPACT_ATOMS: atom_id res chain seq x y z
N MET A 1 -14.32 22.23 2.92
CA MET A 1 -14.69 20.92 2.31
C MET A 1 -13.60 20.31 1.41
N LYS A 2 -12.93 21.07 0.52
CA LYS A 2 -11.96 20.51 -0.45
C LYS A 2 -10.76 19.74 0.15
N TYR A 3 -10.27 20.15 1.33
CA TYR A 3 -9.13 19.47 1.98
C TYR A 3 -9.48 18.07 2.48
N PHE A 4 -10.60 17.92 3.17
CA PHE A 4 -10.94 16.69 3.90
C PHE A 4 -11.64 15.62 3.06
N ARG A 5 -12.07 15.96 1.83
CA ARG A 5 -12.74 15.01 0.92
C ARG A 5 -11.99 13.67 0.74
N PRO A 6 -10.64 13.62 0.65
CA PRO A 6 -9.91 12.36 0.55
C PRO A 6 -10.07 11.45 1.78
N LEU A 7 -10.44 11.98 2.95
CA LEU A 7 -10.60 11.19 4.18
C LEU A 7 -11.91 10.40 4.20
N TYR A 8 -12.96 10.88 3.53
CA TYR A 8 -14.30 10.29 3.59
C TYR A 8 -14.36 8.79 3.29
N PRO A 9 -13.76 8.26 2.21
CA PRO A 9 -13.79 6.81 2.00
C PRO A 9 -13.17 6.06 3.18
N PHE A 10 -12.01 6.50 3.69
CA PHE A 10 -11.33 5.80 4.78
C PHE A 10 -12.09 5.88 6.11
N LEU A 11 -12.74 7.02 6.39
CA LEU A 11 -13.60 7.16 7.55
C LEU A 11 -14.85 6.27 7.44
N LEU A 12 -15.45 6.15 6.26
CA LEU A 12 -16.56 5.22 6.04
C LEU A 12 -16.12 3.76 6.21
N GLY A 13 -14.95 3.39 5.67
CA GLY A 13 -14.37 2.06 5.88
C GLY A 13 -14.08 1.79 7.36
N LEU A 14 -13.61 2.80 8.09
CA LEU A 14 -13.35 2.72 9.53
C LEU A 14 -14.64 2.54 10.33
N VAL A 15 -15.69 3.32 10.03
CA VAL A 15 -17.01 3.14 10.66
C VAL A 15 -17.53 1.74 10.40
N LEU A 16 -17.41 1.23 9.17
CA LEU A 16 -17.84 -0.11 8.82
C LEU A 16 -17.09 -1.18 9.63
N ILE A 17 -15.75 -1.13 9.68
CA ILE A 17 -14.95 -2.14 10.38
C ILE A 17 -15.16 -2.10 11.91
N LEU A 18 -15.49 -0.93 12.46
CA LEU A 18 -15.85 -0.77 13.88
C LEU A 18 -17.29 -1.20 14.19
N SER A 19 -18.17 -1.23 13.18
CA SER A 19 -19.58 -1.63 13.34
C SER A 19 -19.80 -3.15 13.35
N THR A 20 -18.76 -3.95 13.09
CA THR A 20 -18.88 -5.41 13.02
C THR A 20 -19.01 -6.04 14.40
N ALA A 21 -19.83 -7.07 14.55
CA ALA A 21 -19.89 -7.85 15.78
C ALA A 21 -18.64 -8.73 15.98
N THR A 22 -17.98 -9.12 14.89
CA THR A 22 -16.93 -10.15 14.91
C THR A 22 -15.56 -9.63 15.30
N PHE A 23 -15.17 -8.41 14.89
CA PHE A 23 -13.81 -7.90 15.08
C PHE A 23 -13.74 -6.40 15.43
N SER A 24 -14.80 -5.84 16.01
CA SER A 24 -14.84 -4.41 16.42
C SER A 24 -13.78 -4.08 17.46
N THR A 25 -13.53 -4.95 18.45
CA THR A 25 -12.48 -4.76 19.47
C THR A 25 -11.10 -4.71 18.82
N THR A 26 -10.78 -5.69 17.97
CA THR A 26 -9.53 -5.74 17.20
C THR A 26 -9.36 -4.49 16.33
N ALA A 27 -10.43 -4.06 15.68
CA ALA A 27 -10.46 -2.85 14.86
C ALA A 27 -10.23 -1.57 15.68
N MET A 28 -10.84 -1.45 16.87
CA MET A 28 -10.65 -0.31 17.76
C MET A 28 -9.20 -0.22 18.25
N ILE A 29 -8.61 -1.35 18.65
CA ILE A 29 -7.21 -1.44 19.05
C ILE A 29 -6.29 -1.03 17.90
N ASN A 30 -6.50 -1.60 16.70
CA ASN A 30 -5.74 -1.22 15.52
C ASN A 30 -5.85 0.29 15.25
N SER A 31 -7.06 0.84 15.26
CA SER A 31 -7.31 2.27 14.98
C SER A 31 -6.56 3.19 15.95
N LEU A 32 -6.60 2.87 17.25
CA LEU A 32 -5.87 3.62 18.27
C LEU A 32 -4.36 3.54 18.06
N LEU A 33 -3.83 2.34 17.83
CA LEU A 33 -2.40 2.15 17.64
C LEU A 33 -1.90 2.77 16.33
N GLN A 34 -2.69 2.71 15.24
CA GLN A 34 -2.38 3.40 13.99
C GLN A 34 -2.37 4.91 14.19
N ALA A 35 -3.33 5.46 14.94
CA ALA A 35 -3.36 6.88 15.26
C ALA A 35 -2.12 7.31 16.05
N ILE A 36 -1.70 6.52 17.05
CA ILE A 36 -0.47 6.78 17.82
C ILE A 36 0.76 6.71 16.91
N LEU A 37 0.89 5.64 16.12
CA LEU A 37 2.01 5.46 15.19
C LEU A 37 2.11 6.63 14.20
N PHE A 38 1.01 6.99 13.55
CA PHE A 38 0.99 8.07 12.57
C PHE A 38 1.21 9.43 13.22
N LEU A 39 0.65 9.68 14.41
CA LEU A 39 0.90 10.93 15.13
C LEU A 39 2.41 11.12 15.38
N LEU A 40 3.06 10.10 15.96
CA LEU A 40 4.45 10.18 16.41
C LEU A 40 5.46 10.09 15.26
N VAL A 41 5.25 9.19 14.31
CA VAL A 41 6.23 8.87 13.26
C VAL A 41 5.99 9.66 11.97
N VAL A 42 4.77 10.18 11.76
CA VAL A 42 4.39 10.83 10.51
C VAL A 42 3.97 12.28 10.73
N CYS A 43 2.87 12.54 11.44
CA CYS A 43 2.26 13.87 11.55
C CYS A 43 3.18 14.88 12.25
N ILE A 44 3.75 14.54 13.41
CA ILE A 44 4.69 15.42 14.13
C ILE A 44 5.95 15.70 13.29
N PRO A 45 6.65 14.70 12.72
CA PRO A 45 7.77 14.95 11.81
C PRO A 45 7.42 15.79 10.58
N ILE A 46 6.28 15.54 9.94
CA ILE A 46 5.79 16.35 8.80
C ILE A 46 5.56 17.80 9.24
N TRP A 47 4.92 18.02 10.39
CA TRP A 47 4.65 19.37 10.89
C TRP A 47 5.95 20.14 11.16
N ARG A 48 6.96 19.48 11.73
CA ARG A 48 8.27 20.10 12.03
C ARG A 48 9.13 20.35 10.80
N THR A 49 9.09 19.46 9.82
CA THR A 49 10.04 19.48 8.69
C THR A 49 9.43 19.95 7.38
N GLY A 50 8.10 19.94 7.28
CA GLY A 50 7.36 20.19 6.04
C GLY A 50 7.53 19.09 4.99
N ARG A 51 8.06 17.90 5.34
CA ARG A 51 8.38 16.83 4.37
C ARG A 51 7.45 15.64 4.49
N MET A 52 6.75 15.30 3.42
CA MET A 52 5.79 14.20 3.40
C MET A 52 6.46 12.81 3.40
N SER A 53 7.74 12.71 3.04
CA SER A 53 8.50 11.46 2.99
C SER A 53 8.46 10.60 4.27
N TYR A 54 8.09 11.15 5.44
CA TYR A 54 7.90 10.35 6.67
C TYR A 54 6.73 9.35 6.56
N VAL A 55 5.74 9.59 5.68
CA VAL A 55 4.68 8.63 5.36
C VAL A 55 5.28 7.29 4.89
N ASP A 56 6.39 7.33 4.15
CA ASP A 56 7.04 6.12 3.66
C ASP A 56 7.67 5.26 4.77
N ILE A 57 7.81 5.81 5.98
CA ILE A 57 8.14 5.05 7.18
C ILE A 57 6.85 4.56 7.85
N GLY A 58 5.93 5.48 8.16
CA GLY A 58 4.74 5.14 8.96
C GLY A 58 3.81 4.13 8.29
N TRP A 59 3.60 4.24 6.97
CA TRP A 59 2.70 3.35 6.23
C TRP A 59 3.12 1.87 6.31
N PRO A 60 4.35 1.47 5.92
CA PRO A 60 4.74 0.05 5.99
C PRO A 60 4.91 -0.47 7.42
N TRP A 61 5.35 0.36 8.37
CA TRP A 61 5.35 -0.02 9.79
C TRP A 61 3.94 -0.14 10.37
N GLY A 62 2.97 0.57 9.80
CA GLY A 62 1.56 0.38 10.11
C GLY A 62 1.02 -0.95 9.59
N LEU A 63 1.56 -1.52 8.52
CA LEU A 63 1.24 -2.89 8.11
C LEU A 63 1.82 -3.93 9.09
N VAL A 64 3.06 -3.73 9.55
CA VAL A 64 3.65 -4.58 10.61
C VAL A 64 2.77 -4.54 11.86
N LEU A 65 2.37 -3.34 12.29
CA LEU A 65 1.45 -3.14 13.40
C LEU A 65 0.09 -3.83 13.18
N LEU A 66 -0.50 -3.69 11.99
CA LEU A 66 -1.76 -4.34 11.63
C LEU A 66 -1.66 -5.87 11.77
N GLY A 67 -0.58 -6.47 11.25
CA GLY A 67 -0.36 -7.91 11.37
C GLY A 67 -0.12 -8.37 12.81
N LEU A 68 0.59 -7.57 13.63
CA LEU A 68 0.77 -7.85 15.06
C LEU A 68 -0.56 -7.77 15.83
N VAL A 69 -1.38 -6.73 15.57
CA VAL A 69 -2.70 -6.60 16.18
C VAL A 69 -3.59 -7.78 15.79
N SER A 70 -3.60 -8.16 14.51
CA SER A 70 -4.33 -9.34 14.04
C SER A 70 -3.85 -10.61 14.75
N LEU A 71 -2.54 -10.78 14.94
CA LEU A 71 -1.98 -12.00 15.54
C LEU A 71 -2.37 -12.15 17.01
N ILE A 72 -2.37 -11.04 17.74
CA ILE A 72 -2.57 -11.01 19.20
C ILE A 72 -4.06 -11.02 19.56
N TYR A 73 -4.90 -10.34 18.77
CA TYR A 73 -6.28 -10.02 19.15
C TYR A 73 -7.35 -10.61 18.21
N SER A 74 -7.00 -11.47 17.25
CA SER A 74 -8.02 -12.18 16.47
C SER A 74 -8.60 -13.35 17.25
N ASP A 75 -9.93 -13.51 17.20
CA ASP A 75 -10.64 -14.64 17.83
C ASP A 75 -10.88 -15.84 16.89
N GLY A 76 -10.18 -15.89 15.76
CA GLY A 76 -10.31 -16.98 14.79
C GLY A 76 -9.34 -18.14 15.03
N TYR A 77 -9.27 -19.05 14.06
CA TYR A 77 -8.38 -20.19 14.12
C TYR A 77 -6.91 -19.73 14.10
N TRP A 78 -6.14 -20.17 15.09
CA TRP A 78 -4.78 -19.67 15.36
C TRP A 78 -3.85 -19.75 14.13
N LEU A 79 -3.93 -20.83 13.35
CA LEU A 79 -3.04 -21.01 12.19
C LEU A 79 -3.41 -20.05 11.07
N ARG A 80 -4.70 -19.79 10.86
CA ARG A 80 -5.14 -18.81 9.88
C ARG A 80 -4.71 -17.40 10.28
N SER A 81 -4.89 -17.04 11.54
CA SER A 81 -4.41 -15.77 12.10
C SER A 81 -2.89 -15.63 11.95
N LEU A 82 -2.13 -16.67 12.31
CA LEU A 82 -0.67 -16.69 12.14
C LEU A 82 -0.25 -16.46 10.69
N ILE A 83 -0.86 -17.17 9.74
CA ILE A 83 -0.52 -17.07 8.31
C ILE A 83 -0.80 -15.66 7.79
N ILE A 84 -2.01 -15.12 8.01
CA ILE A 84 -2.37 -13.80 7.48
C ILE A 84 -1.55 -12.67 8.14
N SER A 85 -1.30 -12.78 9.44
CA SER A 85 -0.43 -11.85 10.15
C SER A 85 1.00 -11.89 9.64
N ALA A 86 1.57 -13.09 9.43
CA ALA A 86 2.92 -13.25 8.88
C ALA A 86 3.02 -12.63 7.49
N VAL A 87 2.03 -12.90 6.62
CA VAL A 87 1.94 -12.32 5.28
C VAL A 87 2.02 -10.79 5.32
N VAL A 88 1.18 -10.13 6.13
CA VAL A 88 1.12 -8.67 6.19
C VAL A 88 2.37 -8.08 6.85
N ILE A 89 2.90 -8.75 7.88
CA ILE A 89 4.17 -8.35 8.53
C ILE A 89 5.32 -8.41 7.53
N LEU A 90 5.41 -9.44 6.69
CA LEU A 90 6.48 -9.58 5.70
C LEU A 90 6.44 -8.47 4.65
N VAL A 91 5.24 -8.09 4.17
CA VAL A 91 5.05 -6.94 3.27
C VAL A 91 5.54 -5.66 3.96
N GLY A 92 5.08 -5.41 5.18
CA GLY A 92 5.44 -4.22 5.96
C GLY A 92 6.95 -4.14 6.26
N LEU A 93 7.57 -5.23 6.69
CA LEU A 93 9.00 -5.27 7.02
C LEU A 93 9.88 -5.00 5.80
N ARG A 94 9.57 -5.59 4.64
CA ARG A 94 10.33 -5.40 3.40
C ARG A 94 10.46 -3.92 3.04
N MET A 95 9.34 -3.18 3.07
CA MET A 95 9.31 -1.75 2.76
C MET A 95 9.81 -0.89 3.93
N GLY A 96 9.39 -1.22 5.15
CA GLY A 96 9.66 -0.45 6.36
C GLY A 96 11.14 -0.44 6.74
N LEU A 97 11.84 -1.56 6.58
CA LEU A 97 13.29 -1.63 6.77
C LEU A 97 14.03 -0.77 5.74
N GLY A 98 13.58 -0.81 4.48
CA GLY A 98 14.11 0.05 3.42
C GLY A 98 13.92 1.54 3.74
N ALA A 99 12.73 1.93 4.21
CA ALA A 99 12.42 3.31 4.59
C ALA A 99 13.26 3.80 5.78
N VAL A 100 13.41 2.98 6.82
CA VAL A 100 14.28 3.30 7.97
C VAL A 100 15.73 3.43 7.53
N ASN A 101 16.22 2.56 6.64
CA ASN A 101 17.57 2.68 6.10
C ASN A 101 17.74 4.00 5.29
N MET A 102 16.76 4.36 4.45
CA MET A 102 16.79 5.64 3.73
C MET A 102 16.79 6.86 4.68
N TRP A 103 16.05 6.77 5.79
CA TRP A 103 16.04 7.81 6.81
C TRP A 103 17.41 7.94 7.51
N ARG A 104 18.01 6.83 7.94
CA ARG A 104 19.36 6.81 8.54
C ARG A 104 20.42 7.39 7.62
N LEU A 105 20.32 7.13 6.32
CA LEU A 105 21.20 7.69 5.28
C LEU A 105 20.91 9.17 4.96
N GLY A 106 19.95 9.82 5.64
CA GLY A 106 19.59 11.21 5.42
C GLY A 106 18.84 11.47 4.10
N LEU A 107 18.36 10.42 3.40
CA LEU A 107 17.70 10.58 2.10
C LEU A 107 16.33 11.26 2.22
N LEU A 108 15.68 11.15 3.38
CA LEU A 108 14.42 11.87 3.67
C LEU A 108 14.65 13.36 4.02
N GLN A 109 15.90 13.84 4.01
CA GLN A 109 16.19 15.28 4.13
C GLN A 109 15.78 16.05 2.85
N LYS A 110 15.48 15.34 1.77
CA LYS A 110 14.91 15.89 0.54
C LYS A 110 13.54 15.26 0.31
N GLU A 111 12.59 16.06 -0.13
CA GLU A 111 11.26 15.57 -0.47
C GLU A 111 11.32 14.68 -1.73
N PHE A 112 10.62 13.55 -1.71
CA PHE A 112 10.59 12.68 -2.89
C PHE A 112 9.80 13.29 -4.05
N PRO A 113 10.16 12.99 -5.31
CA PRO A 113 9.51 13.55 -6.49
C PRO A 113 7.97 13.40 -6.49
N ARG A 114 7.45 12.25 -6.04
CA ARG A 114 5.98 12.03 -5.95
C ARG A 114 5.27 13.03 -5.03
N TYR A 115 5.89 13.44 -3.93
CA TYR A 115 5.32 14.41 -3.00
C TYR A 115 5.50 15.85 -3.49
N GLN A 116 6.54 16.12 -4.27
CA GLN A 116 6.67 17.38 -5.01
C GLN A 116 5.54 17.52 -6.05
N TYR A 117 5.24 16.43 -6.77
CA TYR A 117 4.13 16.38 -7.72
C TYR A 117 2.78 16.59 -7.04
N GLN A 118 2.56 15.98 -5.87
CA GLN A 118 1.33 16.17 -5.10
C GLN A 118 1.06 17.64 -4.74
N ARG A 119 2.11 18.43 -4.45
CA ARG A 119 1.97 19.87 -4.20
C ARG A 119 1.46 20.65 -5.42
N ILE A 120 1.84 20.22 -6.63
CA ILE A 120 1.33 20.79 -7.88
C ILE A 120 -0.17 20.51 -8.01
N LEU A 121 -0.60 19.28 -7.72
CA LEU A 121 -2.03 18.92 -7.73
C LEU A 121 -2.84 19.72 -6.73
N TRP A 122 -2.34 19.89 -5.50
CA TRP A 122 -3.00 20.71 -4.50
C TRP A 122 -3.19 22.15 -4.96
N GLN A 123 -2.20 22.76 -5.60
CA GLN A 123 -2.33 24.10 -6.18
C GLN A 123 -3.42 24.15 -7.27
N GLN A 124 -3.47 23.14 -8.16
CA GLN A 124 -4.50 23.03 -9.19
C GLN A 124 -5.91 22.84 -8.61
N GLU A 125 -6.03 22.16 -7.47
CA GLU A 125 -7.29 21.98 -6.72
C GLU A 125 -7.72 23.23 -5.92
N GLY A 126 -6.87 24.27 -5.87
CA GLY A 126 -7.07 25.48 -5.07
C GLY A 126 -6.82 25.29 -3.57
N LYS A 127 -5.96 24.33 -3.18
CA LYS A 127 -5.52 24.12 -1.80
C LYS A 127 -4.33 25.03 -1.47
N ASN A 128 -4.62 26.23 -0.99
CA ASN A 128 -3.61 27.25 -0.67
C ASN A 128 -2.82 26.98 0.64
N ASN A 129 -3.37 26.19 1.57
CA ASN A 129 -2.72 25.84 2.83
C ASN A 129 -2.01 24.48 2.71
N THR A 130 -0.73 24.54 2.34
CA THR A 130 0.10 23.35 2.14
C THR A 130 0.32 22.56 3.43
N ALA A 131 0.45 23.23 4.59
CA ALA A 131 0.64 22.56 5.87
C ALA A 131 -0.57 21.70 6.24
N LEU A 132 -1.78 22.22 6.04
CA LEU A 132 -3.02 21.46 6.23
C LEU A 132 -3.13 20.30 5.23
N ALA A 133 -2.83 20.53 3.95
CA ALA A 133 -2.89 19.48 2.93
C ALA A 133 -1.93 18.31 3.24
N LEU A 134 -0.71 18.62 3.72
CA LEU A 134 0.25 17.61 4.17
C LEU A 134 -0.30 16.75 5.31
N GLN A 135 -0.88 17.38 6.34
CA GLN A 135 -1.43 16.65 7.49
C GLN A 135 -2.64 15.79 7.09
N VAL A 136 -3.51 16.31 6.23
CA VAL A 136 -4.69 15.56 5.77
C VAL A 136 -4.27 14.35 4.94
N ASP A 137 -3.36 14.51 3.97
CA ASP A 137 -2.90 13.38 3.17
C ASP A 137 -2.11 12.37 4.03
N ALA A 138 -1.34 12.83 5.03
CA ALA A 138 -0.68 11.94 5.99
C ALA A 138 -1.66 11.12 6.84
N ILE A 139 -2.71 11.76 7.36
CA ILE A 139 -3.77 11.09 8.13
C ILE A 139 -4.51 10.06 7.25
N SER A 140 -4.75 10.39 5.97
CA SER A 140 -5.41 9.46 5.04
C SER A 140 -4.69 8.12 4.90
N GLN A 141 -3.35 8.13 4.95
CA GLN A 141 -2.51 6.94 4.86
C GLN A 141 -2.59 6.07 6.13
N GLY A 142 -2.70 6.70 7.31
CA GLY A 142 -2.95 5.99 8.56
C GLY A 142 -4.37 5.41 8.62
N LEU A 143 -5.36 6.16 8.14
CA LEU A 143 -6.72 5.66 8.01
C LEU A 143 -6.82 4.51 7.01
N ALA A 144 -6.00 4.47 5.95
CA ALA A 144 -5.94 3.33 5.04
C ALA A 144 -5.54 2.04 5.75
N ASN A 145 -4.51 2.09 6.62
CA ASN A 145 -4.10 0.97 7.48
C ASN A 145 -5.16 0.61 8.53
N ALA A 146 -5.88 1.60 9.06
CA ALA A 146 -6.94 1.39 10.04
C ALA A 146 -8.23 0.82 9.44
N SER A 147 -8.44 0.97 8.12
CA SER A 147 -9.70 0.62 7.44
C SER A 147 -9.49 -0.39 6.29
N PHE A 148 -9.36 0.07 5.05
CA PHE A 148 -9.48 -0.82 3.88
C PHE A 148 -8.42 -1.92 3.82
N LEU A 149 -7.21 -1.63 4.28
CA LEU A 149 -6.13 -2.61 4.32
C LEU A 149 -6.33 -3.63 5.45
N ALA A 150 -7.12 -3.27 6.47
CA ALA A 150 -7.49 -4.17 7.56
C ALA A 150 -8.64 -5.13 7.18
N PHE A 151 -9.48 -4.82 6.19
CA PHE A 151 -10.61 -5.71 5.80
C PHE A 151 -10.18 -7.14 5.49
N PRO A 152 -9.33 -7.43 4.48
CA PRO A 152 -8.98 -8.81 4.18
C PRO A 152 -8.27 -9.48 5.36
N VAL A 153 -7.49 -8.73 6.13
CA VAL A 153 -6.74 -9.25 7.28
C VAL A 153 -7.69 -9.71 8.38
N PHE A 154 -8.58 -8.85 8.85
CA PHE A 154 -9.50 -9.17 9.94
C PHE A 154 -10.56 -10.17 9.53
N ILE A 155 -11.07 -10.10 8.29
CA ILE A 155 -12.02 -11.10 7.76
C ILE A 155 -11.39 -12.49 7.75
N ILE A 156 -10.15 -12.62 7.27
CA ILE A 156 -9.43 -13.91 7.28
C ILE A 156 -9.18 -14.33 8.73
N ALA A 157 -8.57 -13.46 9.54
CA ALA A 157 -8.13 -13.79 10.89
C ALA A 157 -9.28 -14.11 11.86
N SER A 158 -10.50 -13.64 11.61
CA SER A 158 -11.66 -13.93 12.46
C SER A 158 -12.33 -15.28 12.18
N ASN A 159 -11.99 -15.94 11.07
CA ASN A 159 -12.60 -17.22 10.72
C ASN A 159 -12.08 -18.34 11.64
N ARG A 160 -13.01 -19.01 12.33
CA ARG A 160 -12.75 -20.08 13.31
C ARG A 160 -12.63 -21.48 12.72
N ASN A 161 -12.95 -21.67 11.44
CA ASN A 161 -12.88 -22.98 10.80
C ASN A 161 -11.42 -23.46 10.72
N SER A 162 -11.12 -24.68 11.17
CA SER A 162 -9.76 -25.26 11.06
C SER A 162 -9.37 -25.65 9.63
N GLU A 163 -10.35 -25.82 8.75
CA GLU A 163 -10.11 -26.20 7.35
C GLU A 163 -9.88 -24.97 6.47
N PHE A 164 -8.94 -25.11 5.54
CA PHE A 164 -8.63 -24.07 4.54
C PHE A 164 -9.39 -24.36 3.25
N ALA A 165 -10.12 -23.37 2.76
CA ALA A 165 -10.79 -23.49 1.47
C ALA A 165 -9.77 -23.45 0.32
N LEU A 166 -10.04 -24.14 -0.79
CA LEU A 166 -9.16 -24.12 -1.96
C LEU A 166 -8.88 -22.68 -2.46
N LEU A 167 -9.90 -21.82 -2.45
CA LEU A 167 -9.77 -20.43 -2.87
C LEU A 167 -8.86 -19.61 -1.92
N GLU A 168 -8.87 -19.93 -0.63
CA GLU A 168 -7.96 -19.34 0.37
C GLU A 168 -6.50 -19.67 0.02
N LEU A 169 -6.23 -20.94 -0.30
CA LEU A 169 -4.90 -21.41 -0.71
C LEU A 169 -4.44 -20.80 -2.04
N VAL A 170 -5.34 -20.66 -3.01
CA VAL A 170 -5.04 -19.96 -4.28
C VAL A 170 -4.62 -18.52 -4.01
N GLY A 171 -5.35 -17.81 -3.14
CA GLY A 171 -4.96 -16.47 -2.71
C GLY A 171 -3.55 -16.43 -2.11
N LEU A 172 -3.22 -17.35 -1.19
CA LEU A 172 -1.88 -17.42 -0.60
C LEU A 172 -0.77 -17.72 -1.63
N ILE A 173 -1.02 -18.58 -2.62
CA ILE A 173 -0.06 -18.85 -3.71
C ILE A 173 0.16 -17.60 -4.55
N VAL A 174 -0.92 -16.91 -4.94
CA VAL A 174 -0.82 -15.64 -5.68
C VAL A 174 -0.03 -14.61 -4.88
N TRP A 175 -0.20 -14.58 -3.55
CA TRP A 175 0.56 -13.69 -2.67
C TRP A 175 2.06 -14.01 -2.73
N VAL A 176 2.47 -15.28 -2.62
CA VAL A 176 3.89 -15.69 -2.68
C VAL A 176 4.50 -15.27 -4.02
N LEU A 177 3.79 -15.52 -5.13
CA LEU A 177 4.25 -15.14 -6.47
C LEU A 177 4.38 -13.62 -6.63
N ALA A 178 3.40 -12.86 -6.11
CA ALA A 178 3.42 -11.41 -6.15
C ALA A 178 4.57 -10.84 -5.30
N PHE A 179 4.74 -11.31 -4.08
CA PHE A 179 5.83 -10.89 -3.19
C PHE A 179 7.22 -11.21 -3.78
N ALA A 180 7.37 -12.37 -4.42
CA ALA A 180 8.59 -12.75 -5.13
C ALA A 180 8.83 -11.84 -6.36
N MET A 181 7.81 -11.62 -7.18
CA MET A 181 7.89 -10.73 -8.35
C MET A 181 8.31 -9.31 -7.94
N GLU A 182 7.74 -8.79 -6.86
CA GLU A 182 8.09 -7.47 -6.35
C GLU A 182 9.54 -7.41 -5.88
N SER A 183 9.97 -8.38 -5.08
CA SER A 183 11.34 -8.49 -4.58
C SER A 183 12.35 -8.57 -5.72
N ILE A 184 12.05 -9.36 -6.76
CA ILE A 184 12.87 -9.46 -7.97
C ILE A 184 12.93 -8.11 -8.71
N ALA A 185 11.80 -7.43 -8.89
CA ALA A 185 11.74 -6.14 -9.57
C ALA A 185 12.60 -5.08 -8.86
N ASP A 186 12.50 -5.00 -7.53
CA ASP A 186 13.29 -4.07 -6.72
C ASP A 186 14.79 -4.41 -6.75
N MET A 187 15.13 -5.70 -6.65
CA MET A 187 16.53 -6.17 -6.78
C MET A 187 17.13 -5.85 -8.14
N GLN A 188 16.38 -6.06 -9.23
CA GLN A 188 16.80 -5.70 -10.59
C GLN A 188 17.09 -4.21 -10.70
N LYS A 189 16.20 -3.35 -10.20
CA LYS A 189 16.37 -1.90 -10.21
C LYS A 189 17.58 -1.48 -9.38
N ALA A 190 17.74 -2.03 -8.17
CA ALA A 190 18.85 -1.70 -7.29
C ALA A 190 20.21 -2.14 -7.87
N ARG A 191 20.25 -3.30 -8.55
CA ARG A 191 21.46 -3.79 -9.24
C ARG A 191 21.79 -2.90 -10.45
N PHE A 192 20.79 -2.55 -11.26
CA PHE A 192 20.95 -1.65 -12.39
C PHE A 192 21.51 -0.28 -11.96
N LEU A 193 20.92 0.33 -10.93
CA LEU A 193 21.39 1.63 -10.42
C LEU A 193 22.81 1.57 -9.87
N ARG A 194 23.19 0.48 -9.20
CA ARG A 194 24.57 0.26 -8.72
C ARG A 194 25.56 0.13 -9.87
N ALA A 195 25.23 -0.65 -10.90
CA ALA A 195 26.06 -0.82 -12.09
C ALA A 195 26.27 0.51 -12.83
N MET A 196 25.19 1.25 -13.10
CA MET A 196 25.29 2.55 -13.77
C MET A 196 26.10 3.57 -12.97
N LYS A 197 25.96 3.57 -11.63
CA LYS A 197 26.77 4.42 -10.76
C LYS A 197 28.26 4.07 -10.84
N ALA A 198 28.60 2.78 -10.86
CA ALA A 198 29.99 2.32 -10.98
C ALA A 198 30.62 2.73 -12.32
N GLU A 199 29.81 2.78 -13.39
CA GLU A 199 30.23 3.26 -14.72
C GLU A 199 30.23 4.80 -14.84
N GLY A 200 29.95 5.55 -13.77
CA GLY A 200 29.85 7.01 -13.82
C GLY A 200 28.62 7.54 -14.57
N LYS A 201 27.70 6.66 -14.99
CA LYS A 201 26.49 7.02 -15.72
C LYS A 201 25.38 7.44 -14.76
N GLN A 202 24.85 8.64 -14.96
CA GLN A 202 23.72 9.14 -14.19
C GLN A 202 22.42 9.16 -15.00
N ARG A 203 21.28 9.21 -14.31
CA ARG A 203 19.94 9.43 -14.90
C ARG A 203 19.54 8.42 -15.98
N GLN A 204 20.04 7.19 -15.87
CA GLN A 204 19.75 6.10 -16.81
C GLN A 204 18.34 5.52 -16.62
N VAL A 205 17.75 5.03 -17.71
CA VAL A 205 16.45 4.36 -17.72
C VAL A 205 16.63 2.88 -17.42
N CYS A 206 16.01 2.39 -16.35
CA CYS A 206 16.01 0.96 -16.03
C CYS A 206 15.04 0.24 -16.96
N ASN A 207 15.58 -0.57 -17.88
CA ASN A 207 14.82 -1.33 -18.86
C ASN A 207 15.37 -2.77 -18.97
N VAL A 208 15.53 -3.43 -17.81
CA VAL A 208 16.10 -4.78 -17.68
C VAL A 208 15.12 -5.72 -16.95
N GLY A 209 15.09 -6.99 -17.33
CA GLY A 209 14.26 -8.00 -16.67
C GLY A 209 12.77 -7.64 -16.69
N LEU A 210 12.13 -7.63 -15.51
CA LEU A 210 10.70 -7.33 -15.39
C LEU A 210 10.35 -5.90 -15.87
N TRP A 211 11.32 -4.98 -15.81
CA TRP A 211 11.16 -3.60 -16.28
C TRP A 211 11.02 -3.50 -17.81
N GLN A 212 11.25 -4.59 -18.56
CA GLN A 212 11.02 -4.62 -20.00
C GLN A 212 9.55 -4.85 -20.39
N TYR A 213 8.75 -5.42 -19.47
CA TYR A 213 7.35 -5.78 -19.71
C TYR A 213 6.37 -4.73 -19.18
N CYS A 214 6.75 -4.02 -18.12
CA CYS A 214 6.09 -2.81 -17.67
C CYS A 214 7.07 -1.87 -16.98
N ARG A 215 6.70 -0.59 -16.86
CA ARG A 215 7.56 0.45 -16.28
C ARG A 215 7.53 0.48 -14.76
N HIS A 216 6.58 -0.21 -14.13
CA HIS A 216 6.41 -0.30 -12.69
C HIS A 216 6.04 -1.73 -12.23
N PRO A 217 6.90 -2.75 -12.51
CA PRO A 217 6.60 -4.13 -12.18
C PRO A 217 6.46 -4.36 -10.66
N ASN A 218 7.20 -3.60 -9.85
CA ASN A 218 7.07 -3.64 -8.40
C ASN A 218 5.71 -3.10 -7.93
N TYR A 219 5.19 -2.02 -8.52
CA TYR A 219 3.86 -1.51 -8.17
C TYR A 219 2.74 -2.46 -8.63
N PHE A 220 2.90 -3.12 -9.77
CA PHE A 220 1.96 -4.15 -10.19
C PHE A 220 1.96 -5.32 -9.20
N ALA A 221 3.14 -5.78 -8.80
CA ALA A 221 3.29 -6.87 -7.85
C ALA A 221 2.72 -6.52 -6.46
N GLU A 222 2.96 -5.31 -5.94
CA GLU A 222 2.33 -4.82 -4.71
C GLU A 222 0.80 -4.80 -4.84
N TRP A 223 0.24 -4.37 -5.97
CA TRP A 223 -1.20 -4.46 -6.19
C TRP A 223 -1.69 -5.93 -6.16
N MET A 224 -0.94 -6.85 -6.76
CA MET A 224 -1.25 -8.29 -6.73
C MET A 224 -1.15 -8.90 -5.34
N VAL A 225 -0.27 -8.41 -4.46
CA VAL A 225 -0.23 -8.79 -3.03
C VAL A 225 -1.58 -8.52 -2.37
N TRP A 226 -2.19 -7.36 -2.61
CA TRP A 226 -3.50 -7.04 -2.02
C TRP A 226 -4.65 -7.77 -2.70
N ASN A 227 -4.60 -7.99 -4.03
CA ASN A 227 -5.60 -8.84 -4.69
C ASN A 227 -5.55 -10.29 -4.21
N ALA A 228 -4.37 -10.81 -3.91
CA ALA A 228 -4.18 -12.12 -3.32
C ALA A 228 -4.88 -12.24 -1.96
N LEU A 229 -4.76 -11.20 -1.11
CA LEU A 229 -5.47 -11.13 0.16
C LEU A 229 -6.98 -11.00 -0.01
N VAL A 230 -7.44 -10.24 -1.01
CA VAL A 230 -8.87 -10.15 -1.34
C VAL A 230 -9.41 -11.53 -1.75
N ILE A 231 -8.70 -12.27 -2.62
CA ILE A 231 -9.07 -13.63 -3.02
C ILE A 231 -9.11 -14.56 -1.81
N ALA A 232 -8.07 -14.51 -0.97
CA ALA A 232 -7.97 -15.35 0.22
C ALA A 232 -9.08 -15.05 1.26
N ALA A 233 -9.59 -13.82 1.29
CA ALA A 233 -10.63 -13.41 2.21
C ALA A 233 -12.04 -13.86 1.81
N ILE A 234 -12.26 -14.26 0.55
CA ILE A 234 -13.61 -14.60 0.06
C ILE A 234 -14.27 -15.71 0.89
N PRO A 235 -13.63 -16.88 1.15
CA PRO A 235 -14.26 -17.93 1.95
C PRO A 235 -14.63 -17.49 3.37
N SER A 236 -13.75 -16.71 4.01
CA SER A 236 -14.00 -16.18 5.36
C SER A 236 -15.08 -15.09 5.36
N TRP A 237 -15.16 -14.26 4.33
CA TRP A 237 -16.26 -13.31 4.15
C TRP A 237 -17.60 -14.02 3.99
N LEU A 238 -17.65 -15.08 3.17
CA LEU A 238 -18.87 -15.90 3.04
C LEU A 238 -19.28 -16.52 4.38
N ALA A 239 -18.32 -16.97 5.19
CA ALA A 239 -18.56 -17.53 6.52
C ALA A 239 -19.06 -16.51 7.56
N LEU A 240 -18.92 -15.20 7.32
CA LEU A 240 -19.49 -14.15 8.19
C LEU A 240 -21.01 -14.00 8.00
N ARG A 241 -21.61 -14.65 7.00
CA ARG A 241 -23.05 -14.56 6.77
C ARG A 241 -23.82 -15.17 7.96
N GLY A 242 -24.71 -14.38 8.55
CA GLY A 242 -25.46 -14.76 9.76
C GLY A 242 -24.74 -14.44 11.08
N ALA A 243 -23.42 -14.22 11.06
CA ALA A 243 -22.68 -13.65 12.20
C ALA A 243 -22.77 -12.11 12.21
N GLU A 244 -22.85 -11.50 11.03
CA GLU A 244 -23.07 -10.07 10.83
C GLU A 244 -24.47 -9.80 10.27
N SER A 245 -24.97 -8.57 10.44
CA SER A 245 -26.17 -8.12 9.73
C SER A 245 -25.96 -8.16 8.20
N ASP A 246 -27.01 -8.41 7.43
CA ASP A 246 -26.93 -8.52 5.96
C ASP A 246 -26.28 -7.29 5.30
N LEU A 247 -26.58 -6.09 5.83
CA LEU A 247 -26.00 -4.84 5.36
C LEU A 247 -24.49 -4.80 5.62
N VAL A 248 -24.05 -5.10 6.85
CA VAL A 248 -22.62 -5.12 7.19
C VAL A 248 -21.89 -6.18 6.36
N TRP A 249 -22.46 -7.38 6.25
CA TRP A 249 -21.89 -8.45 5.44
C TRP A 249 -21.69 -8.03 3.97
N LEU A 250 -22.71 -7.41 3.35
CA LEU A 250 -22.60 -6.92 1.98
C LEU A 250 -21.54 -5.81 1.84
N LEU A 251 -21.51 -4.88 2.80
CA LEU A 251 -20.55 -3.78 2.81
C LEU A 251 -19.11 -4.27 3.02
N LEU A 252 -18.88 -5.33 3.81
CA LEU A 252 -17.57 -5.96 3.97
C LEU A 252 -17.07 -6.55 2.64
N GLY A 253 -17.95 -7.19 1.88
CA GLY A 253 -17.64 -7.69 0.53
C GLY A 253 -17.25 -6.56 -0.43
N LEU A 254 -17.99 -5.44 -0.40
CA LEU A 254 -17.63 -4.24 -1.14
C LEU A 254 -16.29 -3.64 -0.64
N GLY A 255 -16.04 -3.68 0.67
CA GLY A 255 -14.80 -3.24 1.30
C GLY A 255 -13.56 -3.97 0.77
N LEU A 256 -13.67 -5.29 0.53
CA LEU A 256 -12.62 -6.08 -0.11
C LEU A 256 -12.30 -5.58 -1.53
N LEU A 257 -13.32 -5.31 -2.35
CA LEU A 257 -13.12 -4.75 -3.70
C LEU A 257 -12.51 -3.34 -3.65
N LEU A 258 -12.93 -2.54 -2.66
CA LEU A 258 -12.38 -1.21 -2.44
C LEU A 258 -10.90 -1.26 -2.03
N ALA A 259 -10.45 -2.26 -1.28
CA ALA A 259 -9.04 -2.44 -0.96
C ALA A 259 -8.19 -2.55 -2.25
N SER A 260 -8.60 -3.41 -3.19
CA SER A 260 -7.93 -3.52 -4.50
C SER A 260 -7.99 -2.21 -5.30
N LYS A 261 -9.16 -1.57 -5.36
CA LYS A 261 -9.35 -0.30 -6.08
C LYS A 261 -8.48 0.83 -5.52
N PHE A 262 -8.41 0.98 -4.20
CA PHE A 262 -7.61 2.02 -3.56
C PHE A 262 -6.12 1.75 -3.71
N MET A 263 -5.69 0.49 -3.59
CA MET A 263 -4.29 0.15 -3.86
C MET A 263 -3.90 0.44 -5.31
N TYR A 264 -4.72 0.06 -6.29
CA TYR A 264 -4.50 0.42 -7.68
C TYR A 264 -4.41 1.95 -7.88
N SER A 265 -5.38 2.68 -7.32
CA SER A 265 -5.44 4.14 -7.46
C SER A 265 -4.21 4.81 -6.86
N THR A 266 -3.75 4.35 -5.70
CA THR A 266 -2.55 4.84 -5.02
C THR A 266 -1.29 4.55 -5.83
N LEU A 267 -1.12 3.30 -6.27
CA LEU A 267 0.06 2.82 -6.99
C LEU A 267 0.16 3.32 -8.43
N VAL A 268 -0.95 3.77 -9.03
CA VAL A 268 -0.94 4.31 -10.39
C VAL A 268 -1.03 5.82 -10.42
N PHE A 269 -1.98 6.41 -9.69
CA PHE A 269 -2.37 7.82 -9.91
C PHE A 269 -1.97 8.76 -8.77
N ILE A 270 -2.12 8.35 -7.50
CA ILE A 270 -1.97 9.27 -6.36
C ILE A 270 -0.49 9.43 -5.96
N THR A 271 0.19 8.35 -5.61
CA THR A 271 1.59 8.40 -5.13
C THR A 271 2.55 7.55 -5.95
N GLY A 272 2.05 6.69 -6.82
CA GLY A 272 2.86 5.71 -7.55
C GLY A 272 3.30 6.18 -8.94
N ALA A 273 2.85 5.48 -9.99
CA ALA A 273 3.43 5.54 -11.32
C ALA A 273 3.38 6.95 -11.94
N VAL A 274 2.20 7.54 -12.09
CA VAL A 274 2.02 8.86 -12.74
C VAL A 274 2.89 9.95 -12.09
N PRO A 275 2.84 10.17 -10.76
CA PRO A 275 3.72 11.13 -10.09
C PRO A 275 5.22 10.85 -10.29
N SER A 276 5.61 9.57 -10.26
CA SER A 276 7.01 9.15 -10.40
C SER A 276 7.54 9.33 -11.82
N GLU A 277 6.70 9.09 -12.83
CA GLU A 277 7.04 9.26 -14.24
C GLU A 277 7.19 10.74 -14.62
N TYR A 278 6.42 11.65 -14.00
CA TYR A 278 6.43 13.09 -14.31
C TYR A 278 7.84 13.68 -14.32
N TYR A 279 8.60 13.47 -13.24
CA TYR A 279 9.99 13.95 -13.15
C TYR A 279 10.98 13.04 -13.87
N SER A 280 10.67 11.75 -14.03
CA SER A 280 11.55 10.82 -14.75
C SER A 280 11.64 11.22 -16.23
N ALA A 281 10.53 11.59 -16.86
CA ALA A 281 10.47 12.07 -18.24
C ALA A 281 11.22 13.39 -18.48
N GLN A 282 11.41 14.20 -17.44
CA GLN A 282 12.17 15.46 -17.53
C GLN A 282 13.67 15.25 -17.28
N LYS A 283 14.03 14.30 -16.41
CA LYS A 283 15.41 14.14 -15.92
C LYS A 283 16.20 13.08 -16.68
N ARG A 284 15.55 12.09 -17.28
CA ARG A 284 16.23 10.92 -17.87
C ARG A 284 16.13 10.94 -19.40
N PRO A 285 17.24 11.12 -20.13
CA PRO A 285 17.26 10.92 -21.57
C PRO A 285 16.75 9.50 -21.92
N GLY A 286 15.95 9.35 -22.98
CA GLY A 286 15.40 8.06 -23.37
C GLY A 286 14.09 7.65 -22.66
N TYR A 287 13.64 8.39 -21.64
CA TYR A 287 12.48 7.97 -20.84
C TYR A 287 11.15 8.14 -21.59
N LYS A 288 11.04 9.12 -22.49
CA LYS A 288 9.84 9.32 -23.31
C LYS A 288 9.69 8.19 -24.33
N GLU A 289 10.78 7.75 -24.95
CA GLU A 289 10.81 6.59 -25.84
C GLU A 289 10.41 5.32 -25.05
N TYR A 290 10.96 5.13 -23.85
CA TYR A 290 10.56 4.04 -22.97
C TYR A 290 9.06 4.10 -22.58
N GLN A 291 8.49 5.30 -22.43
CA GLN A 291 7.06 5.47 -22.19
C GLN A 291 6.18 5.09 -23.39
N GLN A 292 6.70 5.20 -24.61
CA GLN A 292 5.99 4.80 -25.83
C GLN A 292 6.04 3.28 -26.02
N GLN A 293 7.18 2.65 -25.73
CA GLN A 293 7.42 1.24 -26.04
C GLN A 293 6.98 0.26 -24.95
N THR A 294 6.91 0.66 -23.69
CA THR A 294 6.68 -0.26 -22.57
C THR A 294 5.40 0.10 -21.84
N ASN A 295 4.57 -0.87 -21.44
CA ASN A 295 3.34 -0.58 -20.68
C ASN A 295 3.63 0.08 -19.33
N ARG A 296 2.77 1.00 -18.86
CA ARG A 296 2.99 1.68 -17.56
C ARG A 296 2.96 0.69 -16.39
N PHE A 297 1.85 -0.05 -16.29
CA PHE A 297 1.51 -0.78 -15.06
C PHE A 297 1.31 -2.27 -15.32
N PHE A 298 0.38 -2.64 -16.21
CA PHE A 298 0.15 -4.05 -16.54
C PHE A 298 1.32 -4.61 -17.37
N PRO A 299 1.98 -5.70 -16.93
CA PRO A 299 2.99 -6.39 -17.72
C PRO A 299 2.42 -6.83 -19.07
N GLY A 300 3.18 -6.60 -20.15
CA GLY A 300 2.78 -7.05 -21.47
C GLY A 300 3.91 -6.93 -22.49
N PRO A 301 3.67 -7.33 -23.75
CA PRO A 301 4.64 -7.17 -24.81
C PRO A 301 4.95 -5.68 -25.03
N LYS A 302 6.14 -5.41 -25.57
CA LYS A 302 6.49 -4.05 -25.99
C LYS A 302 5.56 -3.60 -27.11
N LYS A 303 5.17 -2.34 -27.08
CA LYS A 303 4.41 -1.71 -28.15
C LYS A 303 5.37 -1.45 -29.31
N HIS A 304 5.02 -1.97 -30.48
CA HIS A 304 5.71 -1.62 -31.72
C HIS A 304 5.32 -0.18 -32.10
N GLN A 305 6.29 0.59 -32.61
CA GLN A 305 6.05 1.88 -33.23
C GLN A 305 5.39 1.68 -34.59
#